data_AF-A0ABC8SWK1-F1
#
_entry.id   AF-A0ABC8SWK1-F1
#
_cell.length_a   1.000
_cell.length_b   1.000
_cell.length_c   1.000
_cell.angle_alpha   90.00
_cell.angle_beta   90.00
_cell.angle_gamma   90.00
#
_symmetry.space_group_name_H-M   'P 1'
#
loop_
_entity.id
_entity.type
_entity.pdbx_description
1 polymer ?
#
loop_
_entity_poly.entity_id
_entity_poly.type
_entity_poly.pdbx_seq_one_letter_code
_entity_poly.pdbx_strand_id
1 'polypeptide(L)'
;METGGLPAVAAKKTSLTPKAIIYQMFADKACYKVDEVQQSTENGCPGFAIPQKGPCLYCCSLHLPEFSVMSAPCRKKKEAEQSAAKEALEKLGIHSTESNLTVKEAWDDLISRLSYFFSNEIILGSIVYLAM
;
A
#
# COMPACT_ATOMS: atom_id res chain seq x y z
N MET A 1 -33.25 -24.35 30.02
CA MET A 1 -31.92 -23.71 30.14
C MET A 1 -31.59 -23.19 28.76
N GLU A 2 -31.83 -21.91 28.54
CA GLU A 2 -31.59 -21.26 27.26
C GLU A 2 -30.12 -20.80 27.24
N THR A 3 -29.34 -21.37 26.34
CA THR A 3 -27.91 -21.09 26.20
C THR A 3 -27.74 -19.70 25.59
N GLY A 4 -27.33 -18.73 26.42
CA GLY A 4 -27.03 -17.36 25.98
C GLY A 4 -25.94 -17.36 24.92
N GLY A 5 -26.31 -16.98 23.70
CA GLY A 5 -25.37 -16.76 22.61
C GLY A 5 -24.48 -15.55 22.92
N LEU A 6 -23.16 -15.75 22.85
CA LEU A 6 -22.19 -14.67 22.93
C LEU A 6 -22.34 -13.74 21.71
N PRO A 7 -22.31 -12.41 21.90
CA PRO A 7 -22.42 -11.49 20.77
C PRO A 7 -21.17 -11.59 19.91
N ALA A 8 -21.36 -11.90 18.63
CA ALA A 8 -20.31 -11.86 17.63
C ALA A 8 -19.71 -10.45 17.59
N VAL A 9 -18.46 -10.32 18.06
CA VAL A 9 -17.67 -9.10 17.93
C VAL A 9 -17.45 -8.90 16.44
N ALA A 10 -18.30 -8.08 15.81
CA ALA A 10 -18.11 -7.65 14.43
C ALA A 10 -16.84 -6.79 14.37
N ALA A 11 -15.70 -7.42 14.10
CA ALA A 11 -14.45 -6.74 13.83
C ALA A 11 -14.67 -5.80 12.64
N LYS A 12 -14.60 -4.49 12.89
CA LYS A 12 -14.66 -3.47 11.84
C LYS A 12 -13.46 -3.66 10.92
N LYS A 13 -13.67 -4.29 9.76
CA LYS A 13 -12.67 -4.41 8.69
C LYS A 13 -12.38 -3.02 8.12
N THR A 14 -11.33 -2.35 8.60
CA THR A 14 -10.83 -1.12 7.97
C THR A 14 -9.99 -1.52 6.75
N SER A 15 -10.51 -1.30 5.55
CA SER A 15 -9.70 -1.48 4.34
C SER A 15 -8.56 -0.46 4.31
N LEU A 16 -7.34 -0.95 4.15
CA LEU A 16 -6.17 -0.08 4.05
C LEU A 16 -6.13 0.58 2.67
N THR A 17 -5.66 1.84 2.62
CA THR A 17 -5.42 2.50 1.34
C THR A 17 -4.24 1.84 0.60
N PRO A 18 -4.19 1.87 -0.75
CA PRO A 18 -3.09 1.30 -1.53
C PRO A 18 -1.69 1.68 -1.03
N LYS A 19 -1.46 2.97 -0.73
CA LYS A 19 -0.17 3.46 -0.21
C LYS A 19 0.20 2.82 1.14
N ALA A 20 -0.80 2.58 2.00
CA ALA A 20 -0.58 1.94 3.30
C ALA A 20 -0.22 0.45 3.15
N ILE A 21 -0.83 -0.24 2.19
CA ILE A 21 -0.49 -1.64 1.88
C ILE A 21 0.96 -1.73 1.38
N ILE A 22 1.36 -0.89 0.43
CA ILE A 22 2.74 -0.83 -0.04
C ILE A 22 3.72 -0.55 1.11
N TYR A 23 3.39 0.38 2.02
CA TYR A 23 4.23 0.66 3.19
C TYR A 23 4.35 -0.55 4.13
N GLN A 24 3.26 -1.29 4.37
CA GLN A 24 3.34 -2.52 5.19
C GLN A 24 4.23 -3.60 4.56
N MET A 25 4.25 -3.71 3.23
CA MET A 25 5.02 -4.73 2.53
C MET A 25 6.49 -4.37 2.35
N PHE A 26 6.78 -3.11 2.00
CA PHE A 26 8.11 -2.69 1.57
C PHE A 26 8.76 -1.67 2.51
N ALA A 27 8.00 -1.10 3.45
CA ALA A 27 8.46 -0.10 4.41
C ALA A 27 9.26 1.03 3.74
N ASP A 28 10.49 1.24 4.16
CA ASP A 28 11.44 2.24 3.68
C ASP A 28 12.02 1.93 2.28
N LYS A 29 11.83 0.71 1.78
CA LYS A 29 12.28 0.30 0.45
C LYS A 29 11.37 0.81 -0.68
N ALA A 30 10.19 1.32 -0.35
CA ALA A 30 9.28 1.96 -1.30
C ALA A 30 9.57 3.46 -1.40
N CYS A 31 10.06 3.92 -2.56
CA CYS A 31 10.36 5.33 -2.80
C CYS A 31 9.33 5.96 -3.75
N TYR A 32 8.60 6.97 -3.25
CA TYR A 32 7.66 7.78 -4.03
C TYR A 32 8.32 9.08 -4.47
N LYS A 33 8.25 9.39 -5.77
CA LYS A 33 8.70 10.67 -6.35
C LYS A 33 7.53 11.31 -7.09
N VAL A 34 7.16 12.53 -6.68
CA VAL A 34 6.03 13.26 -7.27
C VAL A 34 6.55 14.42 -8.10
N ASP A 35 6.26 14.41 -9.39
CA ASP A 35 6.66 15.42 -10.36
C ASP A 35 5.46 16.26 -10.82
N GLU A 36 5.69 17.55 -11.04
CA GLU A 36 4.70 18.46 -11.63
C GLU A 36 4.73 18.34 -13.16
N VAL A 37 3.57 18.02 -13.75
CA VAL A 37 3.38 17.99 -15.20
C VAL A 37 2.59 19.22 -15.61
N GLN A 38 3.22 20.07 -16.42
CA GLN A 38 2.58 21.26 -16.96
C GLN A 38 1.81 20.89 -18.23
N GLN A 39 0.48 21.08 -18.20
CA GLN A 39 -0.29 21.07 -19.45
C GLN A 39 -0.09 22.40 -20.16
N SER A 40 0.39 22.35 -21.41
CA SER A 40 0.30 23.47 -22.32
C SER A 40 -1.18 23.68 -22.66
N THR A 41 -1.84 24.63 -22.02
CA THR A 41 -3.10 25.16 -22.53
C THR A 41 -2.78 25.96 -23.80
N GLU A 42 -2.90 25.30 -24.95
CA GLU A 42 -2.85 25.92 -26.28
C GLU A 42 -4.14 26.74 -26.53
N ASN A 43 -4.43 27.68 -25.63
CA ASN A 43 -5.49 28.67 -25.81
C ASN A 43 -4.86 30.06 -25.68
N GLY A 44 -3.86 30.33 -26.52
CA GLY A 44 -3.25 31.65 -26.64
C GLY A 44 -3.99 32.47 -27.68
N CYS A 45 -4.61 33.59 -27.28
CA CYS A 45 -4.99 34.62 -28.23
C CYS A 45 -3.73 35.05 -29.01
N PRO A 46 -3.73 35.00 -30.35
CA PRO A 46 -2.58 35.43 -31.14
C PRO A 46 -2.28 36.90 -30.83
N GLY A 47 -1.04 37.20 -30.41
CA GLY A 47 -0.57 38.56 -30.14
C GLY A 47 -0.27 38.90 -28.67
N PHE A 48 -0.63 38.04 -27.71
CA PHE A 48 -0.26 38.19 -26.29
C PHE A 48 0.43 36.93 -25.77
N ALA A 49 1.71 36.76 -26.11
CA ALA A 49 2.52 35.64 -25.62
C ALA A 49 2.94 35.86 -24.16
N ILE A 50 2.01 35.74 -23.22
CA ILE A 50 2.29 35.62 -21.79
C ILE A 50 2.18 34.14 -21.43
N PRO A 51 3.24 33.49 -20.89
CA PRO A 51 3.15 32.13 -20.39
C PRO A 51 2.13 32.07 -19.24
N GLN A 52 0.90 31.63 -19.52
CA GLN A 52 -0.06 31.33 -18.45
C GLN A 52 0.26 29.94 -17.92
N LYS A 53 0.68 29.85 -16.64
CA LYS A 53 0.86 28.56 -15.97
C LYS A 53 -0.53 27.93 -15.83
N GLY A 54 -0.84 26.98 -16.72
CA GLY A 54 -2.07 26.20 -16.67
C GLY A 54 -2.17 25.39 -15.36
N PRO A 55 -3.32 24.72 -15.12
CA PRO A 55 -3.51 23.87 -13.96
C PRO A 55 -2.36 22.85 -13.83
N CYS A 56 -1.68 22.85 -12.69
CA CYS A 56 -0.58 21.92 -12.45
C CYS A 56 -1.16 20.52 -12.22
N LEU A 57 -0.72 19.55 -13.02
CA LEU A 57 -0.96 18.14 -12.76
C LEU A 57 0.25 17.53 -12.07
N TYR A 58 0.05 16.37 -11.46
CA TYR A 58 1.07 15.65 -10.72
C TYR A 58 1.10 14.21 -11.18
N CYS A 59 2.28 13.70 -11.48
CA CYS A 59 2.51 12.26 -11.65
C CYS A 59 3.37 11.77 -10.48
N CYS A 60 3.23 10.50 -10.13
CA CYS A 60 4.07 9.87 -9.11
C CYS A 60 4.75 8.64 -9.68
N SER A 61 6.08 8.59 -9.61
CA SER A 61 6.85 7.36 -9.79
C SER A 61 7.00 6.67 -8.44
N LEU A 62 6.65 5.38 -8.39
CA LEU A 62 6.90 4.51 -7.24
C LEU A 62 7.97 3.50 -7.62
N HIS A 63 9.10 3.54 -6.90
CA HIS A 63 10.19 2.56 -7.02
C HIS A 63 10.11 1.56 -5.87
N LEU A 64 9.98 0.29 -6.23
CA LEU A 64 10.10 -0.87 -5.33
C LEU A 64 11.40 -1.62 -5.66
N PRO A 65 11.87 -2.54 -4.80
CA PRO A 65 13.10 -3.30 -5.06
C PRO A 65 13.09 -4.05 -6.40
N GLU A 66 11.93 -4.56 -6.83
CA GLU A 66 11.82 -5.42 -8.01
C GLU A 66 11.46 -4.64 -9.28
N PHE A 67 10.71 -3.54 -9.16
CA PHE A 67 10.25 -2.78 -10.32
C PHE A 67 9.86 -1.35 -9.97
N SER A 68 9.51 -0.56 -10.99
CA SER A 68 8.92 0.76 -10.82
C SER A 68 7.62 0.90 -11.63
N VAL A 69 6.75 1.79 -11.18
CA VAL A 69 5.49 2.18 -11.85
C VAL A 69 5.36 3.70 -11.84
N MET A 70 4.57 4.24 -12.77
CA MET A 70 4.33 5.67 -12.90
C MET A 70 2.84 5.92 -13.04
N SER A 71 2.27 6.69 -12.10
CA SER A 71 0.86 7.03 -12.15
C SER A 71 0.49 7.85 -13.38
N ALA A 72 -0.78 7.79 -13.75
CA ALA A 72 -1.39 8.80 -14.59
C ALA A 72 -1.30 10.21 -13.94
N PRO A 73 -1.38 11.30 -14.74
CA PRO A 73 -1.47 12.65 -14.21
C PRO A 73 -2.73 12.87 -13.37
N CYS A 74 -2.55 13.35 -12.15
CA CYS A 74 -3.63 13.66 -11.22
C CYS A 74 -3.63 15.14 -10.83
N ARG A 75 -4.77 15.65 -10.33
CA ARG A 75 -4.88 17.06 -9.89
C ARG A 75 -4.26 17.31 -8.51
N LYS A 76 -4.00 16.24 -7.73
CA LYS A 76 -3.46 16.33 -6.37
C LYS A 76 -2.28 15.38 -6.21
N LYS A 77 -1.22 15.82 -5.52
CA LYS A 77 -0.04 15.00 -5.19
C LYS A 77 -0.42 13.68 -4.50
N LYS A 78 -1.27 13.76 -3.48
CA LYS A 78 -1.75 12.58 -2.71
C LYS A 78 -2.49 11.57 -3.60
N GLU A 79 -3.21 12.04 -4.62
CA GLU A 79 -3.94 11.18 -5.55
C GLU A 79 -2.96 10.45 -6.48
N ALA A 80 -1.94 11.16 -7.00
CA ALA A 80 -0.88 10.56 -7.80
C ALA A 80 -0.15 9.45 -7.02
N GLU A 81 0.18 9.68 -5.75
CA GLU A 81 0.81 8.66 -4.89
C GLU A 81 -0.08 7.43 -4.68
N GLN A 82 -1.38 7.62 -4.42
CA GLN A 82 -2.31 6.50 -4.26
C GLN A 82 -2.52 5.74 -5.58
N SER A 83 -2.52 6.45 -6.71
CA SER A 83 -2.61 5.86 -8.04
C SER A 83 -1.38 5.02 -8.36
N ALA A 84 -0.16 5.53 -8.10
CA ALA A 84 1.07 4.76 -8.28
C ALA A 84 1.09 3.52 -7.39
N ALA A 85 0.67 3.64 -6.12
CA ALA A 85 0.56 2.51 -5.22
C ALA A 85 -0.45 1.46 -5.73
N LYS A 86 -1.60 1.89 -6.25
CA LYS A 86 -2.60 0.99 -6.82
C LYS A 86 -2.06 0.22 -8.02
N GLU A 87 -1.38 0.90 -8.94
CA GLU A 87 -0.76 0.28 -10.12
C GLU A 87 0.33 -0.73 -9.73
N ALA A 88 1.13 -0.43 -8.69
CA ALA A 88 2.09 -1.39 -8.16
C ALA A 88 1.42 -2.63 -7.58
N LEU A 89 0.31 -2.49 -6.83
CA LEU A 89 -0.43 -3.62 -6.29
C LEU A 89 -1.03 -4.49 -7.40
N GLU A 90 -1.59 -3.88 -8.45
CA GLU A 90 -2.07 -4.58 -9.64
C GLU A 90 -0.95 -5.38 -10.31
N LYS A 91 0.25 -4.79 -10.44
CA LYS A 91 1.43 -5.46 -11.01
C LYS A 91 1.99 -6.58 -10.12
N LEU A 92 1.81 -6.49 -8.80
CA LEU A 92 2.12 -7.54 -7.84
C LEU A 92 1.05 -8.66 -7.82
N GLY A 93 -0.06 -8.51 -8.55
CA GLY A 93 -1.20 -9.41 -8.49
C GLY A 93 -2.00 -9.33 -7.18
N ILE A 94 -1.83 -8.25 -6.41
CA ILE A 94 -2.50 -8.03 -5.14
C ILE A 94 -3.74 -7.17 -5.41
N HIS A 95 -4.91 -7.81 -5.43
CA HIS A 95 -6.16 -7.07 -5.49
C HIS A 95 -6.57 -6.64 -4.08
N SER A 96 -6.95 -5.37 -3.94
CA SER A 96 -7.50 -4.82 -2.70
C SER A 96 -8.87 -5.40 -2.32
N THR A 97 -9.38 -6.34 -3.12
CA THR A 97 -10.54 -7.16 -2.80
C THR A 97 -10.15 -8.06 -1.65
N GLU A 98 -10.78 -7.83 -0.49
CA GLU A 98 -10.76 -8.64 0.72
C GLU A 98 -10.02 -9.97 0.54
N SER A 99 -8.91 -10.15 1.25
CA SER A 99 -8.35 -11.49 1.46
C SER A 99 -9.48 -12.32 2.07
N ASN A 100 -10.22 -13.04 1.23
CA ASN A 100 -11.28 -13.95 1.61
C ASN A 100 -10.59 -15.20 2.15
N LEU A 101 -9.75 -15.02 3.17
CA LEU A 101 -9.21 -16.11 3.95
C LEU A 101 -10.41 -16.79 4.58
N THR A 102 -10.59 -18.04 4.20
CA THR A 102 -11.56 -18.88 4.88
C THR A 102 -11.18 -18.99 6.35
N VAL A 103 -12.16 -19.24 7.22
CA VAL A 103 -11.90 -19.42 8.66
C VAL A 103 -10.80 -20.46 8.90
N LYS A 104 -10.78 -21.53 8.09
CA LYS A 104 -9.75 -22.57 8.15
C LYS A 104 -8.36 -22.02 7.82
N GLU A 105 -8.19 -21.31 6.71
CA GLU A 105 -6.88 -20.75 6.33
C GLU A 105 -6.37 -19.75 7.37
N ALA A 106 -7.26 -18.97 7.98
CA ALA A 106 -6.88 -18.06 9.07
C ALA A 106 -6.40 -18.82 10.32
N TRP A 107 -7.07 -19.93 10.67
CA TRP A 107 -6.64 -20.80 11.77
C TRP A 107 -5.32 -21.51 11.45
N ASP A 108 -5.16 -22.02 10.23
CA ASP A 108 -3.94 -22.70 9.79
C ASP A 108 -2.74 -21.73 9.77
N ASP A 109 -2.93 -20.47 9.33
CA ASP A 109 -1.90 -19.42 9.41
C ASP A 109 -1.53 -19.12 10.87
N LEU A 110 -2.52 -18.95 11.75
CA LEU A 110 -2.28 -18.68 13.17
C LEU A 110 -1.51 -19.82 13.85
N ILE A 111 -1.90 -21.07 13.62
CA ILE A 111 -1.23 -22.26 14.16
C ILE A 111 0.19 -22.33 13.64
N SER A 112 0.40 -22.08 12.34
CA SER A 112 1.74 -22.11 11.74
C SER A 112 2.65 -21.05 12.35
N ARG A 113 2.14 -19.84 12.57
CA ARG A 113 2.88 -18.73 13.18
C ARG A 113 3.22 -18.99 14.64
N LEU A 114 2.28 -19.53 15.42
CA LEU A 114 2.52 -19.94 16.81
C LEU A 114 3.55 -21.08 16.88
N SER A 115 3.41 -22.09 16.02
CA SER A 115 4.34 -23.23 15.98
C SER A 115 5.76 -22.77 15.62
N TYR A 116 5.89 -21.86 14.66
CA TYR A 116 7.18 -21.24 14.34
C TYR A 116 7.76 -20.47 15.53
N PHE A 117 6.94 -19.68 16.24
CA PHE A 117 7.39 -18.94 17.42
C PHE A 117 7.95 -19.85 18.53
N PHE A 118 7.34 -21.03 18.73
CA PHE A 118 7.80 -22.04 19.70
C PHE A 118 8.80 -23.05 19.12
N SER A 119 9.23 -22.87 17.87
CA SER A 119 10.29 -23.70 17.30
C SER A 119 11.64 -23.33 17.91
N ASN A 120 12.50 -24.33 18.10
CA ASN A 120 13.81 -24.19 18.76
C ASN A 120 14.72 -23.12 18.11
N GLU A 121 14.49 -22.77 16.85
CA GLU A 121 15.23 -21.72 16.11
C GLU A 121 15.06 -20.32 16.72
N ILE A 122 13.87 -19.97 17.23
CA ILE A 122 13.61 -18.64 17.86
C ILE A 122 14.04 -18.62 19.33
N ILE A 123 13.87 -19.74 20.03
CA ILE A 123 14.25 -19.89 21.45
C ILE A 123 15.77 -19.73 21.60
N LEU A 124 16.57 -20.24 20.66
CA LEU A 124 18.03 -20.08 20.66
C LEU A 124 18.48 -18.68 20.23
N GLY A 125 17.79 -18.03 19.29
CA GLY A 125 18.13 -16.68 18.84
C GLY A 125 17.96 -15.59 19.90
N SER A 126 17.00 -15.75 20.81
CA SER A 126 16.69 -14.75 21.86
C SER A 126 17.58 -14.88 23.10
N ILE A 127 18.05 -16.10 23.42
CA ILE A 127 18.90 -16.35 24.60
C ILE A 127 20.34 -15.88 24.36
N VAL A 128 20.86 -15.98 23.14
CA VAL A 128 22.23 -15.53 22.83
C VAL A 128 22.37 -14.01 22.96
N TYR A 129 21.33 -13.23 22.65
CA TYR A 129 21.33 -11.76 22.80
C TYR A 129 21.23 -11.26 24.24
N LEU A 130 20.78 -12.09 25.19
CA LEU A 130 20.70 -11.75 26.62
C LEU A 130 21.92 -12.24 27.42
N ALA A 131 22.78 -13.06 26.79
CA ALA A 131 23.98 -13.63 27.40
C ALA A 131 25.29 -12.99 26.91
N MET A 132 25.21 -11.93 26.08
CA MET A 132 26.33 -11.04 25.71
C MET A 132 26.08 -9.64 26.27
#